data_AF-A0A7C5NUW5-F1
#
_entry.id   AF-A0A7C5NUW5-F1
#
_cell.length_a   1.000
_cell.length_b   1.000
_cell.length_c   1.000
_cell.angle_alpha   90.00
_cell.angle_beta   90.00
_cell.angle_gamma   90.00
#
_symmetry.space_group_name_H-M   'P 1'
#
loop_
_entity.id
_entity.type
_entity.pdbx_description
1 polymer ?
#
loop_
_entity_poly.entity_id
_entity_poly.type
_entity_poly.pdbx_seq_one_letter_code
_entity_poly.pdbx_strand_id
1 'polypeptide(L)'
;MKLAMMDHYRRGWALRYLREAKAELEAARKMPYMAPSLVLEAIRKARNAIYYSLGEPAFIESVVREAMEKAQTGNDPILKCLAEIEEIMQQLAQMEEMDEEKAIKKADILVQTASEIVETIMGERVEG
;
A
#
# COMPACT_ATOMS: atom_id res chain seq x y z
N MET A 1 6.68 -26.66 -14.37
CA MET A 1 6.86 -25.96 -13.06
C MET A 1 6.68 -24.48 -13.32
N LYS A 2 5.55 -23.90 -12.92
CA LYS A 2 5.29 -22.46 -13.08
C LYS A 2 6.15 -21.75 -12.02
N LEU A 3 7.14 -20.95 -12.43
CA LEU A 3 7.84 -20.08 -11.47
C LEU A 3 6.77 -19.15 -10.90
N ALA A 4 6.44 -19.32 -9.62
CA ALA A 4 5.70 -18.27 -8.92
C ALA A 4 6.63 -17.05 -8.91
N MET A 5 6.17 -15.92 -9.46
CA MET A 5 6.90 -14.64 -9.45
C MET A 5 7.28 -14.20 -8.03
N MET A 6 6.58 -14.73 -7.03
CA MET A 6 6.77 -14.47 -5.61
C MET A 6 6.88 -15.78 -4.83
N ASP A 7 7.85 -15.85 -3.91
CA ASP A 7 7.98 -16.99 -3.00
C ASP A 7 6.89 -16.99 -1.90
N HIS A 8 6.72 -18.14 -1.25
CA HIS A 8 5.67 -18.33 -0.24
C HIS A 8 5.78 -17.39 0.96
N TYR A 9 7.00 -16.96 1.33
CA TYR A 9 7.21 -16.06 2.46
C TYR A 9 6.69 -14.66 2.13
N ARG A 10 7.14 -14.08 1.02
CA ARG A 10 6.65 -12.78 0.54
C ARG A 10 5.15 -12.80 0.27
N ARG A 11 4.64 -13.90 -0.30
CA ARG A 11 3.20 -14.09 -0.52
C ARG A 11 2.40 -14.05 0.77
N GLY A 12 2.86 -14.76 1.80
CA GLY A 12 2.21 -14.79 3.10
C GLY A 12 2.13 -13.40 3.75
N TRP A 13 3.23 -12.65 3.68
CA TRP A 13 3.26 -11.28 4.21
C TRP A 13 2.39 -10.31 3.41
N ALA A 14 2.44 -10.34 2.08
CA ALA A 14 1.61 -9.46 1.25
C ALA A 14 0.11 -9.67 1.54
N LEU A 15 -0.34 -10.93 1.58
CA LEU A 15 -1.74 -11.26 1.89
C LEU A 15 -2.12 -10.91 3.34
N ARG A 16 -1.21 -11.10 4.30
CA ARG A 16 -1.43 -10.71 5.70
C ARG A 16 -1.65 -9.20 5.80
N TYR A 17 -0.75 -8.42 5.22
CA TYR A 17 -0.84 -6.97 5.26
C TYR A 17 -2.08 -6.43 4.57
N LEU A 18 -2.53 -7.03 3.45
CA LEU A 18 -3.81 -6.64 2.84
C LEU A 18 -5.00 -6.89 3.76
N ARG A 19 -5.05 -8.06 4.42
CA ARG A 19 -6.16 -8.37 5.34
C ARG A 19 -6.20 -7.41 6.52
N GLU A 20 -5.05 -7.11 7.10
CA GLU A 20 -4.94 -6.15 8.19
C GLU A 20 -5.32 -4.73 7.74
N ALA A 21 -4.86 -4.30 6.57
CA ALA A 21 -5.23 -3.00 6.01
C ALA A 21 -6.75 -2.85 5.81
N LYS A 22 -7.41 -3.89 5.29
CA LYS A 22 -8.88 -3.94 5.13
C LYS A 22 -9.59 -3.87 6.48
N ALA A 23 -9.10 -4.62 7.48
CA ALA A 23 -9.69 -4.63 8.82
C ALA A 23 -9.57 -3.25 9.52
N GLU A 24 -8.44 -2.56 9.35
CA GLU A 24 -8.21 -1.24 9.94
C GLU A 24 -9.04 -0.16 9.26
N LEU A 25 -9.19 -0.22 7.93
CA LEU A 25 -10.08 0.67 7.21
C LEU A 25 -11.54 0.47 7.62
N GLU A 26 -11.97 -0.78 7.80
CA GLU A 26 -13.31 -1.09 8.30
C GLU A 26 -13.52 -0.57 9.73
N ALA A 27 -12.52 -0.72 10.60
CA ALA A 27 -12.55 -0.18 11.95
C ALA A 27 -12.62 1.35 11.95
N ALA A 28 -11.85 2.02 11.08
CA ALA A 28 -11.87 3.49 10.95
C ALA A 28 -13.28 4.01 10.63
N ARG A 29 -14.00 3.34 9.71
CA ARG A 29 -15.39 3.68 9.35
C ARG A 29 -16.37 3.54 10.51
N LYS A 30 -16.10 2.63 11.45
CA LYS A 30 -16.97 2.32 12.59
C LYS A 30 -16.61 3.14 13.83
N MET A 31 -15.41 3.69 13.90
CA MET A 31 -14.85 4.34 15.08
C MET A 31 -14.24 5.71 14.73
N PRO A 32 -15.07 6.76 14.51
CA PRO A 32 -14.61 8.06 14.03
C PRO A 32 -13.48 8.68 14.85
N TYR A 33 -13.55 8.55 16.17
CA TYR A 33 -12.52 9.06 17.09
C TYR A 33 -11.15 8.36 17.00
N MET A 34 -11.09 7.16 16.40
CA MET A 34 -9.84 6.44 16.10
C MET A 34 -9.53 6.45 14.60
N ALA A 35 -10.38 7.04 13.76
CA ALA A 35 -10.25 6.97 12.32
C ALA A 35 -8.89 7.50 11.83
N PRO A 36 -8.31 8.60 12.35
CA PRO A 36 -7.01 9.08 11.87
C PRO A 36 -5.87 8.06 12.03
N SER A 37 -5.75 7.43 13.20
CA SER A 37 -4.71 6.43 13.46
C SER A 37 -4.95 5.15 12.67
N LEU A 38 -6.19 4.69 12.58
CA LEU A 38 -6.57 3.49 11.83
C LEU A 38 -6.40 3.67 10.32
N VAL A 39 -6.71 4.86 9.77
CA VAL A 39 -6.47 5.20 8.37
C VAL A 39 -4.98 5.17 8.05
N LEU A 40 -4.15 5.78 8.90
CA LEU A 40 -2.70 5.79 8.71
C LEU A 40 -2.14 4.36 8.71
N GLU A 41 -2.60 3.52 9.64
CA GLU A 41 -2.19 2.13 9.73
C GLU A 41 -2.65 1.30 8.53
N ALA A 42 -3.90 1.49 8.06
CA ALA A 42 -4.41 0.81 6.88
C ALA A 42 -3.54 1.11 5.64
N ILE A 43 -3.15 2.37 5.47
CA ILE A 43 -2.33 2.83 4.35
C ILE A 43 -0.91 2.28 4.44
N ARG A 44 -0.29 2.29 5.64
CA ARG A 44 1.02 1.64 5.87
C ARG A 44 1.02 0.18 5.50
N LYS A 45 -0.02 -0.55 5.90
CA LYS A 45 -0.14 -1.99 5.61
C LYS A 45 -0.41 -2.24 4.14
N ALA A 46 -1.24 -1.43 3.48
CA ALA A 46 -1.44 -1.51 2.03
C ALA A 46 -0.13 -1.30 1.26
N ARG A 47 0.67 -0.29 1.61
CA ARG A 47 2.01 -0.06 1.05
C ARG A 47 2.92 -1.27 1.25
N ASN A 48 3.01 -1.80 2.46
CA ASN A 48 3.84 -2.96 2.74
C ASN A 48 3.41 -4.19 1.92
N ALA A 49 2.11 -4.39 1.72
CA ALA A 49 1.62 -5.47 0.87
C ALA A 49 2.12 -5.36 -0.58
N ILE A 50 2.11 -4.15 -1.14
CA ILE A 50 2.67 -3.86 -2.48
C ILE A 50 4.17 -4.13 -2.50
N TYR A 51 4.89 -3.72 -1.47
CA TYR A 51 6.34 -3.88 -1.43
C TYR A 51 6.74 -5.36 -1.35
N TYR A 52 6.07 -6.14 -0.51
CA TYR A 52 6.27 -7.58 -0.42
C TYR A 52 5.89 -8.31 -1.72
N SER A 53 4.87 -7.83 -2.46
CA SER A 53 4.52 -8.46 -3.74
C SER A 53 5.57 -8.19 -4.82
N LEU A 54 6.16 -6.99 -4.85
CA LEU A 54 7.19 -6.63 -5.82
C LEU A 54 8.58 -7.18 -5.48
N GLY A 55 8.93 -7.34 -4.20
CA GLY A 55 10.29 -7.66 -3.80
C GLY A 55 10.51 -7.73 -2.30
N GLU A 56 11.76 -7.53 -1.87
CA GLU A 56 12.11 -7.30 -0.48
C GLU A 56 11.79 -5.84 -0.12
N PRO A 57 10.93 -5.54 0.88
CA PRO A 57 10.47 -4.18 1.14
C PRO A 57 11.57 -3.16 1.37
N ALA A 58 12.65 -3.51 2.09
CA ALA A 58 13.77 -2.59 2.31
C ALA A 58 14.45 -2.20 1.00
N PHE A 59 14.52 -3.13 0.03
CA PHE A 59 15.07 -2.86 -1.28
C PHE A 59 14.12 -1.98 -2.12
N ILE A 60 12.83 -2.33 -2.17
CA ILE A 60 11.82 -1.51 -2.89
C ILE A 60 11.81 -0.08 -2.35
N GLU A 61 11.81 0.10 -1.02
CA GLU A 61 11.84 1.41 -0.38
C GLU A 61 13.07 2.24 -0.80
N SER A 62 14.24 1.60 -0.89
CA SER A 62 15.46 2.28 -1.32
C SER A 62 15.37 2.77 -2.77
N VAL A 63 14.84 1.94 -3.68
CA VAL A 63 14.68 2.27 -5.10
C VAL A 63 13.68 3.41 -5.30
N VAL A 64 12.54 3.36 -4.62
CA VAL A 64 11.50 4.39 -4.73
C VAL A 64 12.02 5.72 -4.19
N ARG A 65 12.69 5.71 -3.03
CA ARG A 65 13.30 6.92 -2.45
C ARG A 65 14.32 7.55 -3.38
N GLU A 66 15.22 6.75 -3.94
CA GLU A 66 16.22 7.24 -4.89
C GLU A 66 15.55 7.84 -6.15
N ALA A 67 14.49 7.19 -6.67
CA ALA A 67 13.75 7.68 -7.82
C ALA A 67 13.06 9.02 -7.55
N MET A 68 12.50 9.20 -6.35
CA MET A 68 11.90 10.46 -5.90
C MET A 68 12.95 11.55 -5.73
N GLU A 69 14.07 11.27 -5.07
CA GLU A 69 15.17 12.23 -4.85
C GLU A 69 15.78 12.73 -6.17
N LYS A 70 15.88 11.85 -7.16
CA LYS A 70 16.45 12.19 -8.48
C LYS A 70 15.42 12.75 -9.47
N ALA A 71 14.14 12.82 -9.10
CA ALA A 71 13.02 13.14 -10.00
C ALA A 71 12.99 12.26 -11.27
N GLN A 72 13.42 10.99 -11.15
CA GLN A 72 13.60 10.05 -12.28
C GLN A 72 12.40 9.10 -12.48
N THR A 73 11.22 9.47 -12.01
CA THR A 73 9.99 8.66 -12.17
C THR A 73 9.40 8.73 -13.58
N GLY A 74 9.86 9.66 -14.43
CA GLY A 74 9.13 10.15 -15.59
C GLY A 74 8.78 9.17 -16.72
N ASN A 75 9.48 8.02 -16.82
CA ASN A 75 9.26 7.04 -17.89
C ASN A 75 8.86 5.64 -17.40
N ASP A 76 8.94 5.36 -16.10
CA ASP A 76 8.57 4.06 -15.54
C ASP A 76 7.22 4.17 -14.80
N PRO A 77 6.13 3.61 -15.34
CA PRO A 77 4.80 3.72 -14.75
C PRO A 77 4.70 3.03 -13.38
N ILE A 78 5.51 2.00 -13.11
CA ILE A 78 5.54 1.30 -11.82
C ILE A 78 6.22 2.19 -10.78
N LEU A 79 7.40 2.73 -11.11
CA LEU A 79 8.09 3.65 -10.20
C LEU A 79 7.28 4.91 -9.93
N LYS A 80 6.57 5.43 -10.93
CA LYS A 80 5.67 6.57 -10.75
C LYS A 80 4.53 6.24 -9.78
N CYS A 81 3.87 5.09 -9.94
CA CYS A 81 2.82 4.65 -9.04
C CYS A 81 3.34 4.50 -7.59
N LEU A 82 4.52 3.89 -7.40
CA LEU A 82 5.12 3.74 -6.09
C LEU A 82 5.49 5.09 -5.45
N ALA A 83 6.04 6.02 -6.24
CA ALA A 83 6.34 7.37 -5.77
C ALA A 83 5.07 8.13 -5.33
N GLU A 84 3.97 8.03 -6.08
CA GLU A 84 2.68 8.62 -5.70
C GLU A 84 2.16 8.05 -4.38
N ILE A 85 2.36 6.75 -4.12
CA ILE A 85 2.03 6.13 -2.83
C ILE A 85 2.86 6.72 -1.68
N GLU A 86 4.16 6.92 -1.89
CA GLU A 86 5.03 7.56 -0.89
C GLU A 86 4.66 9.01 -0.62
N GLU A 87 4.28 9.77 -1.65
CA GLU A 87 3.78 11.14 -1.48
C GLU A 87 2.51 11.16 -0.63
N ILE A 88 1.58 10.22 -0.85
CA ILE A 88 0.39 10.07 -0.01
C ILE A 88 0.77 9.77 1.44
N MET A 89 1.73 8.87 1.66
CA MET A 89 2.25 8.53 3.00
C MET A 89 2.86 9.75 3.71
N GLN A 90 3.64 10.56 2.99
CA GLN A 90 4.25 11.78 3.51
C GLN A 90 3.19 12.84 3.84
N GLN A 91 2.20 13.03 2.98
CA GLN A 91 1.08 13.95 3.23
C GLN A 91 0.33 13.56 4.50
N LEU A 92 0.03 12.26 4.68
CA LEU A 92 -0.71 11.77 5.85
C LEU A 92 0.08 11.87 7.14
N ALA A 93 1.41 11.71 7.10
CA ALA A 93 2.26 11.89 8.27
C ALA A 93 2.32 13.34 8.77
N GLN A 94 2.01 14.31 7.90
CA GLN A 94 2.01 15.75 8.22
C GLN A 94 0.61 16.29 8.54
N MET A 95 -0.42 15.45 8.55
CA MET A 95 -1.81 15.88 8.60
C MET A 95 -2.44 15.66 9.98
N GLU A 96 -2.45 16.72 10.81
CA GLU A 96 -3.26 16.78 12.04
C GLU A 96 -4.73 17.19 11.78
N GLU A 97 -5.09 17.67 10.57
CA GLU A 97 -6.40 18.27 10.30
C GLU A 97 -6.99 17.90 8.92
N MET A 98 -6.95 16.63 8.51
CA MET A 98 -7.70 16.22 7.32
C MET A 98 -9.15 15.86 7.68
N ASP A 99 -10.08 16.29 6.83
CA ASP A 99 -11.47 15.81 6.83
C ASP A 99 -11.50 14.28 6.82
N GLU A 100 -12.08 13.69 7.88
CA GLU A 100 -12.11 12.26 8.14
C GLU A 100 -12.63 11.47 6.92
N GLU A 101 -13.67 12.00 6.27
CA GLU A 101 -14.27 11.36 5.11
C GLU A 101 -13.29 11.28 3.93
N LYS A 102 -12.50 12.35 3.71
CA LYS A 102 -11.46 12.36 2.68
C LYS A 102 -10.32 11.40 3.03
N ALA A 103 -9.98 11.27 4.31
CA ALA A 103 -8.92 10.36 4.78
C ALA A 103 -9.30 8.91 4.55
N ILE A 104 -10.52 8.54 4.95
CA ILE A 104 -11.08 7.20 4.72
C ILE A 104 -11.17 6.90 3.22
N LYS A 105 -11.60 7.86 2.39
CA LYS A 105 -11.67 7.66 0.93
C LYS A 105 -10.30 7.45 0.29
N LYS A 106 -9.28 8.21 0.70
CA LYS A 106 -7.90 8.00 0.23
C LYS A 106 -7.37 6.62 0.63
N ALA A 107 -7.61 6.19 1.87
CA ALA A 107 -7.22 4.86 2.34
C ALA A 107 -7.92 3.75 1.56
N ASP A 108 -9.22 3.89 1.30
CA ASP A 108 -10.00 2.92 0.53
C ASP A 108 -9.44 2.72 -0.89
N ILE A 109 -9.17 3.82 -1.59
CA ILE A 109 -8.55 3.78 -2.92
C ILE A 109 -7.19 3.06 -2.86
N LEU A 110 -6.35 3.37 -1.87
CA LEU A 110 -5.03 2.75 -1.77
C LEU A 110 -5.11 1.26 -1.43
N VAL A 111 -6.00 0.86 -0.50
CA VAL A 111 -6.21 -0.55 -0.12
C VAL A 111 -6.74 -1.35 -1.32
N GLN A 112 -7.62 -0.77 -2.12
CA GLN A 112 -8.13 -1.38 -3.34
C GLN A 112 -7.01 -1.53 -4.39
N THR A 113 -6.25 -0.47 -4.66
CA THR A 113 -5.09 -0.52 -5.57
C THR A 113 -4.06 -1.55 -5.11
N ALA A 114 -3.77 -1.63 -3.81
CA ALA A 114 -2.86 -2.62 -3.26
C ALA A 114 -3.37 -4.05 -3.49
N SER A 115 -4.68 -4.28 -3.33
CA SER A 115 -5.29 -5.58 -3.62
C SER A 115 -5.11 -5.97 -5.08
N GLU A 116 -5.42 -5.06 -6.01
CA GLU A 116 -5.29 -5.28 -7.45
C GLU A 116 -3.85 -5.57 -7.88
N ILE A 117 -2.87 -4.82 -7.35
CA ILE A 117 -1.44 -5.04 -7.64
C ILE A 117 -0.99 -6.42 -7.13
N VAL A 118 -1.30 -6.74 -5.87
CA VAL A 118 -0.90 -8.00 -5.25
C VAL A 118 -1.52 -9.20 -5.99
N GLU A 119 -2.80 -9.12 -6.34
CA GLU A 119 -3.49 -10.14 -7.17
C GLU A 119 -2.85 -10.30 -8.54
N THR A 120 -2.57 -9.18 -9.22
CA THR A 120 -1.93 -9.16 -10.54
C THR A 120 -0.56 -9.85 -10.50
N ILE A 121 0.25 -9.56 -9.48
CA ILE A 121 1.60 -10.15 -9.32
C ILE A 121 1.53 -11.63 -8.95
N MET A 122 0.55 -12.04 -8.14
CA MET A 122 0.36 -13.44 -7.77
C MET A 122 -0.16 -14.29 -8.94
N GLY A 123 -0.77 -13.68 -9.95
CA GLY A 123 -1.37 -14.39 -11.08
C GLY A 123 -2.60 -15.21 -10.70
N GLU A 124 -3.21 -14.91 -9.55
CA GLU A 124 -4.41 -15.53 -8.99
C GLU A 124 -5.31 -14.41 -8.45
N ARG A 125 -6.61 -14.40 -8.83
CA ARG A 125 -7.61 -13.55 -8.18
C ARG A 125 -7.74 -13.99 -6.73
N VAL A 126 -7.54 -13.07 -5.78
CA VAL A 126 -7.80 -13.34 -4.36
C VAL A 126 -9.29 -13.17 -4.16
N GLU A 127 -10.02 -14.28 -4.13
CA GLU A 127 -11.41 -14.25 -3.67
C GLU A 127 -11.40 -13.81 -2.20
N GLY A 128 -12.12 -12.71 -1.94
CA GLY A 128 -12.15 -11.98 -0.68
C GLY A 128 -12.87 -12.68 0.46
#